data_AF-A0A6M1LDJ7-F1
#
_entry.id   AF-A0A6M1LDJ7-F1
#
_cell.length_a   1.000
_cell.length_b   1.000
_cell.length_c   1.000
_cell.angle_alpha   90.00
_cell.angle_beta   90.00
_cell.angle_gamma   90.00
#
_symmetry.space_group_name_H-M   'P 1'
#
loop_
_entity.id
_entity.type
_entity.pdbx_description
1 polymer ?
#
loop_
_entity_poly.entity_id
_entity_poly.type
_entity_poly.pdbx_seq_one_letter_code
_entity_poly.pdbx_strand_id
1 'polypeptide(L)' 'MEQSTGFVMAVDAVTRHVMSARPDAPVRPDVPRPERLVVTRRLAAGALRRLADQIQPRPVPAPPACRT' A
#
# COMPACT_ATOMS: atom_id res chain seq x y z
N MET A 1 -23.26 -14.50 2.75
CA MET A 1 -22.86 -13.08 2.70
C MET A 1 -21.42 -13.04 2.23
N GLU A 2 -21.16 -12.55 1.01
CA GLU A 2 -19.79 -12.26 0.60
C GLU A 2 -19.32 -11.00 1.32
N GLN A 3 -18.33 -11.14 2.20
CA GLN A 3 -17.68 -9.98 2.80
C GLN A 3 -16.66 -9.45 1.80
N SER A 4 -16.67 -8.14 1.57
CA SER A 4 -15.70 -7.50 0.68
C SER A 4 -14.27 -7.76 1.19
N THR A 5 -13.33 -8.01 0.29
CA THR A 5 -11.92 -8.23 0.65
C THR A 5 -11.37 -7.09 1.50
N GLY A 6 -11.81 -5.85 1.24
CA GLY A 6 -11.45 -4.68 2.05
C GLY A 6 -11.92 -4.78 3.50
N PHE A 7 -13.12 -5.30 3.75
CA PHE A 7 -13.61 -5.50 5.11
C PHE A 7 -12.76 -6.52 5.88
N VAL A 8 -12.44 -7.66 5.25
CA VAL A 8 -11.60 -8.71 5.86
C VAL A 8 -10.21 -8.17 6.17
N MET A 9 -9.61 -7.41 5.25
CA MET A 9 -8.29 -6.79 5.45
C MET A 9 -8.30 -5.75 6.57
N ALA A 10 -9.37 -4.95 6.67
CA ALA A 10 -9.50 -3.95 7.73
C ALA A 10 -9.57 -4.61 9.11
N VAL A 11 -10.36 -5.70 9.25
CA VAL A 11 -10.48 -6.44 10.50
C VAL A 11 -9.15 -7.09 10.91
N ASP A 12 -8.43 -7.70 9.97
CA ASP A 12 -7.09 -8.29 10.22
C ASP A 12 -6.09 -7.22 10.68
N ALA A 13 -6.06 -6.07 10.01
CA ALA A 13 -5.17 -4.97 10.35
C ALA A 13 -5.44 -4.42 11.75
N VAL A 14 -6.71 -4.18 12.10
CA VAL A 14 -7.11 -3.69 13.43
C VAL A 14 -6.77 -4.71 14.50
N THR A 15 -7.09 -5.99 14.26
CA THR A 15 -6.80 -7.08 15.21
C THR A 15 -5.31 -7.18 15.49
N ARG A 16 -4.47 -7.16 14.44
CA ARG A 16 -3.02 -7.17 14.58
C ARG A 16 -2.52 -5.98 15.38
N HIS A 17 -3.02 -4.77 15.08
CA HIS A 17 -2.61 -3.56 15.78
C HIS A 17 -2.91 -3.63 17.29
N VAL A 18 -4.16 -3.96 17.65
CA VAL A 18 -4.59 -4.05 19.06
C VAL A 18 -3.80 -5.12 19.81
N MET A 19 -3.59 -6.30 19.21
CA MET A 19 -2.84 -7.36 19.86
C MET A 19 -1.37 -7.01 20.03
N SER A 20 -0.77 -6.27 19.09
CA SER A 20 0.63 -5.82 19.18
C SER A 20 0.86 -4.70 20.19
N ALA A 21 -0.17 -3.89 20.48
CA ALA A 21 -0.09 -2.77 21.43
C ALA A 21 -0.21 -3.22 22.89
N ARG A 22 -0.46 -4.51 23.16
CA ARG A 22 -0.60 -5.00 24.52
C ARG A 22 0.74 -4.96 25.27
N PRO A 23 0.72 -4.68 26.58
CA PRO A 23 1.95 -4.59 27.38
C PRO A 23 2.70 -5.93 27.48
N ASP A 24 1.99 -7.05 27.34
CA ASP A 24 2.52 -8.42 27.36
C ASP A 24 2.85 -8.96 25.95
N ALA A 25 2.66 -8.16 24.89
CA ALA A 25 2.92 -8.61 23.54
C ALA A 25 4.41 -8.93 23.35
N PRO A 26 4.75 -10.01 22.63
CA PRO A 26 6.14 -10.34 22.35
C PRO A 26 6.79 -9.24 21.52
N VAL A 27 7.84 -8.62 22.07
CA VAL A 27 8.63 -7.60 21.36
C VAL A 27 9.62 -8.29 20.43
N ARG A 28 9.52 -8.00 19.13
CA ARG A 28 10.57 -8.37 18.19
C ARG A 28 11.54 -7.19 18.06
N PRO A 29 12.86 -7.41 18.25
CA PRO A 29 13.84 -6.37 17.97
C PRO A 29 13.75 -5.97 16.50
N ASP A 30 13.71 -4.66 16.23
CA ASP A 30 13.72 -4.15 14.86
C ASP A 30 15.08 -4.46 14.24
N VAL A 31 15.08 -5.27 13.17
CA VAL A 31 16.31 -5.60 12.47
C VAL A 31 16.59 -4.47 11.48
N PRO A 32 17.75 -3.80 11.55
CA PRO A 32 18.07 -2.76 10.60
C PRO A 32 17.94 -3.31 9.19
N ARG A 33 17.08 -2.66 8.40
CA ARG A 33 16.76 -3.13 7.05
C ARG A 33 18.06 -3.19 6.25
N PRO A 34 18.40 -4.33 5.63
CA PRO A 34 19.65 -4.43 4.90
C PRO A 34 19.68 -3.42 3.75
N GLU A 35 20.64 -2.48 3.80
CA GLU A 35 20.79 -1.42 2.79
C GLU A 35 20.98 -1.96 1.37
N ARG A 36 21.43 -3.21 1.26
CA ARG A 36 21.62 -3.95 0.00
C ARG A 36 20.36 -4.01 -0.87
N LEU A 37 19.17 -3.89 -0.29
CA LEU A 37 17.89 -3.93 -1.03
C LEU A 37 17.38 -2.55 -1.44
N VAL A 38 18.05 -1.46 -1.06
CA VAL A 38 17.57 -0.10 -1.37
C VAL A 38 17.61 0.15 -2.88
N VAL A 39 18.68 -0.28 -3.55
CA VAL A 39 18.84 -0.09 -5.00
C VAL A 39 17.84 -0.93 -5.78
N THR A 40 17.74 -2.23 -5.48
CA THR A 40 16.81 -3.14 -6.17
C THR A 40 15.36 -2.73 -5.95
N ARG A 41 15.00 -2.25 -4.75
CA ARG A 41 13.66 -1.72 -4.46
C ARG A 41 13.34 -0.45 -5.25
N ARG A 42 14.29 0.47 -5.40
CA ARG A 42 14.12 1.68 -6.23
C ARG A 42 13.92 1.32 -7.70
N LEU A 43 14.70 0.37 -8.22
CA LEU A 43 14.57 -0.11 -9.59
C LEU A 43 13.21 -0.80 -9.81
N ALA A 44 12.80 -1.67 -8.90
CA ALA A 44 11.49 -2.33 -8.96
C ALA A 44 10.33 -1.32 -8.89
N ALA A 45 10.41 -0.33 -7.99
CA ALA A 45 9.41 0.73 -7.92
C ALA A 45 9.31 1.54 -9.21
N GLY A 46 10.46 1.86 -9.84
CA GLY A 46 10.49 2.54 -11.14
C GLY A 46 9.88 1.70 -12.27
N ALA A 47 10.20 0.40 -12.33
CA ALA A 47 9.63 -0.51 -13.31
C ALA A 47 8.11 -0.65 -13.15
N LEU A 48 7.63 -0.83 -11.91
CA LEU A 48 6.19 -0.89 -11.61
C LEU A 48 5.47 0.41 -11.95
N ARG A 49 6.11 1.57 -11.71
CA ARG A 49 5.53 2.86 -12.09
C ARG A 49 5.39 2.99 -13.61
N ARG A 50 6.42 2.63 -14.37
CA ARG A 50 6.36 2.64 -15.84
C ARG A 50 5.29 1.68 -16.37
N LEU A 51 5.16 0.50 -15.77
CA LEU A 51 4.13 -0.46 -16.13
C LEU A 51 2.73 0.09 -15.83
N ALA A 52 2.54 0.73 -14.68
CA ALA A 52 1.29 1.41 -14.36
C ALA A 52 0.99 2.52 -15.37
N ASP A 53 1.97 3.34 -15.72
CA ASP A 53 1.82 4.42 -16.70
C ASP A 53 1.50 3.87 -18.12
N GLN A 54 1.94 2.66 -18.47
CA GLN A 54 1.62 1.98 -19.73
C GLN A 54 0.22 1.36 -19.75
N ILE A 55 -0.21 0.79 -18.62
CA ILE A 55 -1.51 0.11 -18.51
C ILE A 55 -2.63 1.12 -18.28
N GLN A 56 -2.35 2.25 -17.63
CA GLN A 56 -3.36 3.25 -17.31
C GLN A 56 -3.93 3.86 -18.60
N PRO A 57 -5.25 3.72 -18.83
CA PRO A 57 -5.89 4.39 -19.96
C PRO A 57 -5.72 5.91 -19.80
N ARG A 58 -5.46 6.61 -20.91
CA ARG A 58 -5.30 8.07 -20.92
C ARG A 58 -6.48 8.71 -20.18
N PRO A 59 -6.23 9.59 -19.20
CA PRO A 59 -7.32 10.30 -18.52
C PRO A 59 -8.10 11.09 -19.57
N VAL A 60 -9.42 10.86 -19.61
CA VAL A 60 -10.33 11.61 -20.47
C VAL A 60 -10.29 13.07 -20.00
N PRO A 61 -10.07 14.05 -20.90
CA PRO A 61 -10.05 15.46 -20.51
C PRO A 61 -11.37 15.82 -19.84
N ALA A 62 -11.29 16.48 -18.69
CA ALA A 62 -12.47 16.96 -17.99
C ALA A 62 -13.28 17.90 -18.90
N PRO A 63 -14.62 17.83 -18.89
CA PRO A 63 -15.43 18.75 -19.67
C PRO A 63 -15.16 20.19 -19.22
N PRO A 64 -15.22 21.18 -20.13
CA PRO A 64 -14.99 22.58 -19.78
C PRO A 64 -15.97 22.97 -18.66
N ALA A 65 -15.41 23.50 -17.57
CA ALA A 65 -16.22 23.98 -16.46
C ALA A 65 -17.19 25.05 -16.97
N CYS A 66 -18.49 24.84 -16.77
CA CYS A 66 -19.50 25.89 -16.94
C CYS A 66 -19.14 27.04 -16.00
N ARG A 67 -18.76 28.18 -16.57
CA ARG A 67 -18.68 29.45 -15.85
C ARG A 67 -20.10 29.98 -15.71
N THR A 68 -20.58 30.04 -14.48
CA THR A 68 -21.71 30.89 -14.06
C THR A 68 -21.31 32.35 -14.04
#